data_AF-A0A8J6T7L9-F1
#
_entry.id   AF-A0A8J6T7L9-F1
#
_cell.length_a   1.000
_cell.length_b   1.000
_cell.length_c   1.000
_cell.angle_alpha   90.00
_cell.angle_beta   90.00
_cell.angle_gamma   90.00
#
_symmetry.space_group_name_H-M   'P 1'
#
loop_
_entity.id
_entity.type
_entity.pdbx_description
1 polymer ?
#
loop_
_entity_poly.entity_id
_entity_poly.type
_entity_poly.pdbx_seq_one_letter_code
_entity_poly.pdbx_strand_id
1 'polypeptide(L)'
;MDRQNSTKAYGGYTQQENRTDAFKEFDATQLYCSRCKQAVPVRKRLLLVLPEGDKYEYLCAFCLETVGTKMDKNGAPVNIIV
;
A
#
# COMPACT_ATOMS: atom_id res chain seq x y z
N MET A 1 -22.18 51.48 32.13
CA MET A 1 -23.29 50.66 31.58
C MET A 1 -23.07 50.68 30.07
N ASP A 2 -22.81 49.61 29.32
CA ASP A 2 -23.28 48.21 29.31
C ASP A 2 -22.13 47.30 28.78
N ARG A 3 -21.75 46.16 29.36
CA ARG A 3 -22.37 44.81 29.44
C ARG A 3 -22.66 44.13 28.09
N GLN A 4 -21.91 43.04 27.84
CA GLN A 4 -22.18 41.87 26.99
C GLN A 4 -22.02 42.12 25.47
N ASN A 5 -21.26 41.32 24.71
CA ASN A 5 -21.54 39.91 24.52
C ASN A 5 -20.32 39.09 24.01
N SER A 6 -20.14 37.93 24.63
CA SER A 6 -19.31 36.81 24.18
C SER A 6 -19.98 36.10 22.99
N THR A 7 -19.28 35.95 21.87
CA THR A 7 -19.43 34.74 21.03
C THR A 7 -18.11 34.43 20.34
N LYS A 8 -17.59 33.24 20.67
CA LYS A 8 -16.39 32.60 20.14
C LYS A 8 -16.52 32.31 18.64
N ALA A 9 -15.45 32.54 17.88
CA ALA A 9 -15.22 31.89 16.60
C ALA A 9 -13.73 31.57 16.46
N TYR A 10 -13.27 30.53 17.18
CA TYR A 10 -12.05 29.83 16.84
C TYR A 10 -12.42 28.76 15.80
N GLY A 11 -12.31 29.08 14.52
CA GLY A 11 -12.73 28.19 13.46
C GLY A 11 -12.32 28.73 12.09
N GLY A 12 -11.08 28.42 11.70
CA GLY A 12 -10.53 28.83 10.42
C GLY A 12 -9.31 28.01 10.02
N TYR A 13 -9.37 26.69 10.20
CA TYR A 13 -8.41 25.79 9.56
C TYR A 13 -8.94 25.45 8.18
N THR A 14 -8.40 26.12 7.16
CA THR A 14 -8.43 25.62 5.79
C THR A 14 -7.73 24.26 5.80
N GLN A 15 -8.49 23.17 5.66
CA GLN A 15 -7.95 21.82 5.69
C GLN A 15 -6.98 21.65 4.51
N GLN A 16 -5.73 21.42 4.88
CA GLN A 16 -4.62 21.11 3.99
C GLN A 16 -4.89 19.75 3.32
N GLU A 17 -5.28 19.77 2.04
CA GLU A 17 -5.42 18.56 1.22
C GLU A 17 -4.06 18.20 0.60
N ASN A 18 -3.16 17.75 1.46
CA ASN A 18 -2.06 16.87 1.08
C ASN A 18 -1.72 16.04 2.31
N ARG A 19 -2.57 15.04 2.59
CA ARG A 19 -2.12 13.89 3.36
C ARG A 19 -1.08 13.21 2.48
N THR A 20 0.17 13.68 2.57
CA THR A 20 1.32 12.85 2.24
C THR A 20 1.07 11.51 2.90
N ASP A 21 0.90 10.47 2.09
CA ASP A 21 0.72 9.10 2.56
C ASP A 21 1.91 8.77 3.46
N ALA A 22 1.74 8.96 4.77
CA ALA A 22 2.82 8.87 5.75
C ALA A 22 3.32 7.42 5.90
N PHE A 23 2.63 6.48 5.26
CA PHE A 23 2.95 5.07 5.22
C PHE A 23 3.02 4.63 3.76
N LYS A 24 4.25 4.32 3.31
CA LYS A 24 4.47 3.64 2.03
C LYS A 24 3.76 2.28 2.05
N GLU A 25 3.41 1.76 0.87
CA GLU A 25 2.97 0.38 0.73
C GLU A 25 3.89 -0.61 1.45
N PHE A 26 3.31 -1.51 2.23
CA PHE A 26 4.03 -2.54 2.95
C PHE A 26 4.23 -3.78 2.08
N ASP A 27 5.41 -4.40 2.19
CA ASP A 27 5.71 -5.70 1.59
C ASP A 27 5.95 -6.73 2.70
N ALA A 28 5.60 -7.99 2.42
CA ALA A 28 5.93 -9.09 3.31
C ALA A 28 7.46 -9.30 3.34
N THR A 29 8.05 -9.32 4.53
CA THR A 29 9.46 -9.63 4.73
C THR A 29 9.70 -11.12 4.95
N GLN A 30 8.75 -11.80 5.60
CA GLN A 30 8.77 -13.23 5.85
C GLN A 30 7.40 -13.85 5.63
N LEU A 31 7.38 -15.07 5.08
CA LEU A 31 6.18 -15.91 4.95
C LEU A 31 6.52 -17.35 5.28
N TYR A 32 5.52 -18.14 5.66
CA TYR A 32 5.70 -19.58 5.85
C TYR A 32 5.90 -20.28 4.51
N CYS A 33 6.94 -21.11 4.41
CA CYS A 33 7.17 -21.96 3.25
C CYS A 33 6.81 -23.42 3.58
N SER A 34 5.91 -24.03 2.81
CA SER A 34 5.51 -25.43 2.95
C SER A 34 6.65 -26.42 2.67
N ARG A 35 7.58 -26.07 1.77
CA ARG A 35 8.75 -26.88 1.43
C ARG A 35 9.83 -26.82 2.52
N CYS A 36 10.15 -25.62 3.03
CA CYS A 36 11.15 -25.42 4.09
C CYS A 36 10.61 -25.66 5.50
N LYS A 37 9.27 -25.77 5.63
CA LYS A 37 8.50 -25.97 6.86
C LYS A 37 8.77 -24.93 7.96
N GLN A 38 9.08 -23.71 7.58
CA GLN A 38 9.40 -22.61 8.51
C GLN A 38 9.07 -21.25 7.89
N ALA A 39 9.06 -20.20 8.73
CA ALA A 39 9.03 -18.82 8.25
C ALA A 39 10.36 -18.51 7.56
N VAL A 40 10.29 -18.05 6.31
CA VAL A 40 11.45 -17.76 5.47
C VAL A 40 11.38 -16.34 4.95
N PRO A 41 12.52 -15.66 4.72
CA PRO A 41 12.54 -14.42 3.98
C PRO A 41 12.02 -14.64 2.56
N VAL A 42 11.33 -13.64 2.03
CA VAL A 42 10.69 -13.71 0.70
C VAL A 42 11.30 -12.72 -0.28
N ARG A 43 11.25 -13.08 -1.56
CA ARG A 43 11.59 -12.21 -2.68
C ARG A 43 10.33 -11.91 -3.48
N LYS A 44 10.05 -10.63 -3.71
CA LYS A 44 8.92 -10.18 -4.54
C LYS A 44 9.32 -10.20 -6.01
N ARG A 45 8.52 -10.84 -6.88
CA ARG A 45 8.72 -10.87 -8.33
C ARG A 45 7.45 -10.43 -9.03
N LEU A 46 7.57 -9.54 -10.01
CA LEU A 46 6.44 -9.12 -10.85
C LEU A 46 5.98 -10.31 -11.69
N LEU A 47 4.69 -10.61 -11.61
CA LEU A 47 4.04 -11.64 -12.44
C LEU A 47 3.38 -11.02 -13.66
N LEU A 48 2.63 -9.94 -13.46
CA LEU A 48 1.79 -9.36 -14.50
C LEU A 48 1.51 -7.88 -14.24
N VAL A 49 1.54 -7.07 -15.29
CA VAL A 49 1.07 -5.68 -15.27
C VAL A 49 -0.36 -5.68 -15.77
N LEU A 50 -1.28 -5.13 -14.99
CA LEU A 50 -2.69 -4.99 -15.32
C LEU A 50 -3.10 -3.52 -15.32
N PRO A 51 -4.21 -3.15 -16.02
CA PRO A 51 -4.73 -1.79 -15.96
C PRO A 51 -5.03 -1.30 -14.55
N GLU A 52 -5.47 -2.19 -13.66
CA GLU A 52 -5.81 -1.87 -12.28
C GLU A 52 -4.60 -1.86 -11.34
N GLY A 53 -3.43 -2.34 -11.80
CA GLY A 53 -2.24 -2.46 -10.97
C GLY A 53 -1.33 -3.62 -11.31
N ASP A 54 -0.29 -3.78 -10.51
CA ASP A 54 0.72 -4.81 -10.72
C ASP A 54 0.46 -6.02 -9.83
N LYS A 55 0.48 -7.21 -10.42
CA LYS A 55 0.45 -8.48 -9.70
C LYS A 55 1.87 -8.97 -9.47
N TYR A 56 2.18 -9.27 -8.21
CA TYR A 56 3.44 -9.84 -7.78
C TYR A 56 3.21 -11.20 -7.12
N GLU A 57 4.23 -12.04 -7.17
CA GLU A 57 4.36 -13.21 -6.31
C GLU A 57 5.49 -13.02 -5.30
N TYR A 58 5.35 -13.71 -4.18
CA TYR A 58 6.39 -13.88 -3.19
C TYR A 58 6.98 -15.28 -3.31
N LEU A 59 8.29 -15.35 -3.48
CA LEU A 59 9.05 -16.58 -3.59
C LEU A 59 9.88 -16.78 -2.32
N CYS A 60 9.97 -18.02 -1.84
CA CYS A 60 10.91 -18.38 -0.79
C CYS A 60 12.34 -18.06 -1.26
N ALA A 61 13.11 -17.30 -0.47
CA ALA A 61 14.47 -16.93 -0.84
C ALA A 61 15.45 -18.12 -0.95
N PHE A 62 15.10 -19.28 -0.40
CA PHE A 62 15.95 -20.48 -0.37
C PHE A 62 15.56 -21.52 -1.44
N CYS A 63 14.29 -21.89 -1.52
CA CYS A 63 13.81 -22.95 -2.41
C CYS A 63 13.01 -22.45 -3.62
N LEU A 64 12.75 -21.14 -3.71
CA LEU A 64 12.03 -20.48 -4.80
C LEU A 64 10.57 -20.93 -4.98
N GLU A 65 10.01 -21.69 -4.04
CA GLU A 65 8.58 -22.01 -4.02
C GLU A 65 7.75 -20.73 -3.87
N THR A 66 6.63 -20.64 -4.58
CA THR A 66 5.66 -19.55 -4.40
C THR A 66 4.97 -19.70 -3.05
N VAL A 67 5.14 -18.69 -2.20
CA VAL A 67 4.61 -18.67 -0.83
C VAL A 67 3.49 -17.64 -0.65
N GLY A 68 3.22 -16.83 -1.67
CA GLY A 68 2.10 -15.87 -1.64
C GLY A 68 2.06 -14.97 -2.88
N THR A 69 1.08 -14.07 -2.91
CA THR A 69 0.89 -13.08 -3.98
C THR A 69 0.49 -11.73 -3.40
N LYS A 70 0.89 -10.63 -4.06
CA LYS A 70 0.47 -9.25 -3.76
C LYS A 70 -0.11 -8.59 -5.02
N MET A 71 -1.08 -7.72 -4.83
CA MET A 71 -1.62 -6.85 -5.88
C MET A 71 -1.40 -5.40 -5.45
N ASP A 72 -0.60 -4.66 -6.21
CA ASP A 72 -0.36 -3.23 -5.97
C ASP A 72 -1.29 -2.44 -6.88
N LYS A 73 -2.32 -1.81 -6.30
CA LYS A 73 -3.40 -1.13 -7.04
C LYS A 73 -3.04 0.29 -7.51
N ASN A 74 -1.76 0.58 -7.67
CA ASN A 74 -1.24 1.88 -8.10
C ASN A 74 -0.96 1.93 -9.61
N GLY A 75 -1.63 1.09 -10.39
CA GLY A 75 -1.51 1.07 -11.85
C GLY A 75 -2.00 2.39 -12.46
N ALA A 76 -1.14 3.05 -13.24
CA ALA A 76 -1.60 4.14 -14.09
C ALA A 76 -2.57 3.57 -15.16
N PRO A 77 -3.60 4.33 -15.58
CA PRO A 77 -4.54 3.85 -16.58
C PRO A 77 -3.80 3.53 -17.88
N VAL A 78 -3.76 2.24 -18.26
CA VAL A 78 -3.17 1.79 -19.53
C VAL A 78 -4.24 1.85 -20.62
N ASN A 79 -3.99 2.64 -21.68
CA ASN A 79 -4.83 2.65 -22.87
C ASN A 79 -4.39 1.51 -23.81
N ILE A 80 -5.23 0.49 -23.96
CA ILE A 80 -5.01 -0.58 -24.93
C ILE A 80 -5.52 -0.09 -26.29
N ILE A 81 -4.62 0.05 -27.25
CA ILE A 81 -4.98 0.34 -28.65
C ILE A 81 -5.11 -1.01 -29.35
N VAL A 82 -6.32 -1.32 -29.83
CA VAL A 82 -6.64 -2.51 -30.63
C VAL A 82 -6.86 -2.09 -32.08
#